data_AF-A0A2E8F599-F1
#
_entry.id   AF-A0A2E8F599-F1
#
_cell.length_a   1.000
_cell.length_b   1.000
_cell.length_c   1.000
_cell.angle_alpha   90.00
_cell.angle_beta   90.00
_cell.angle_gamma   90.00
#
_symmetry.space_group_name_H-M   'P 1'
#
loop_
_entity.id
_entity.type
_entity.pdbx_description
1 polymer ?
#
loop_
_entity_poly.entity_id
_entity_poly.type
_entity_poly.pdbx_seq_one_letter_code
_entity_poly.pdbx_strand_id
1 'polypeptide(L)' 'MLFSAFAASSTPVVVSDDRAFLSHLGRISQSFVVPALLIVEMARQGALNQEQAREAMDRLRPFIRTDHYNEAKLDLEDLI' A
#
# COMPACT_ATOMS: atom_id res chain seq x y z
N MET A 1 6.27 6.31 -7.28
CA MET A 1 6.43 5.98 -8.72
C MET A 1 5.86 4.61 -9.11
N LEU A 2 5.91 3.58 -8.24
CA LEU A 2 5.37 2.25 -8.56
C LEU A 2 3.83 2.26 -8.77
N PHE A 3 3.09 2.94 -7.90
CA PHE A 3 1.62 2.98 -7.96
C PHE A 3 1.07 3.73 -9.19
N SER A 4 1.67 4.86 -9.57
CA SER A 4 1.29 5.59 -10.79
C SER A 4 1.51 4.77 -12.05
N ALA A 5 2.54 3.92 -12.08
CA ALA A 5 2.78 3.00 -13.19
C ALA A 5 1.70 1.92 -13.27
N PHE A 6 1.20 1.43 -12.12
CA PHE A 6 0.10 0.47 -12.08
C PHE A 6 -1.25 1.08 -12.43
N ALA A 7 -1.59 2.23 -11.86
CA ALA A 7 -2.86 2.91 -12.09
C ALA A 7 -3.07 3.30 -13.57
N ALA A 8 -1.98 3.59 -14.29
CA ALA A 8 -2.01 3.89 -15.71
C ALA A 8 -1.95 2.65 -16.62
N SER A 9 -1.67 1.47 -16.06
CA SER A 9 -1.56 0.21 -16.81
C SER A 9 -2.84 -0.63 -16.68
N SER A 10 -3.19 -1.38 -17.72
CA SER A 10 -4.21 -2.43 -17.65
C SER A 10 -3.71 -3.72 -16.97
N THR A 11 -2.55 -3.67 -16.29
CA THR A 11 -1.95 -4.84 -15.68
C THR A 11 -2.60 -5.11 -14.32
N PRO A 12 -3.14 -6.31 -14.07
CA PRO A 12 -3.69 -6.65 -12.77
C PRO A 12 -2.59 -6.61 -11.71
N VAL A 13 -2.90 -6.01 -10.56
CA VAL A 13 -2.01 -5.92 -9.41
C VAL A 13 -2.60 -6.69 -8.25
N VAL A 14 -1.78 -7.48 -7.58
CA VAL A 14 -2.16 -8.18 -6.35
C VAL A 14 -1.87 -7.29 -5.14
N VAL A 15 -2.84 -7.14 -4.26
CA VAL A 15 -2.66 -6.43 -2.99
C VAL A 15 -2.59 -7.46 -1.87
N SER A 16 -1.46 -7.59 -1.19
CA SER A 16 -1.28 -8.56 -0.10
C SER A 16 -0.15 -8.16 0.83
N ASP A 17 -0.22 -8.63 2.08
CA ASP A 17 0.84 -8.47 3.08
C ASP A 17 1.53 -9.79 3.45
N ASP A 18 1.12 -10.89 2.81
CA ASP A 18 1.71 -12.21 3.03
C ASP A 18 3.09 -12.30 2.37
N ARG A 19 4.14 -12.31 3.20
CA ARG A 19 5.52 -12.35 2.73
C ARG A 19 5.84 -13.56 1.85
N ALA A 20 5.32 -14.74 2.18
CA ALA A 20 5.59 -15.95 1.41
C ALA A 20 4.93 -15.86 0.03
N PHE A 21 3.69 -15.37 0.00
CA PHE A 21 2.97 -15.15 -1.24
C PHE A 21 3.62 -14.07 -2.11
N LEU A 22 3.95 -12.91 -1.54
CA LEU A 22 4.63 -11.82 -2.26
C LEU A 22 5.99 -12.26 -2.80
N SER A 23 6.73 -13.09 -2.04
CA SER A 23 7.99 -13.66 -2.51
C SER A 23 7.79 -14.59 -3.71
N HIS A 24 6.68 -15.32 -3.76
CA HIS A 24 6.30 -16.15 -4.91
C HIS A 24 5.93 -15.27 -6.12
N LEU A 25 5.10 -14.24 -5.92
CA LEU A 25 4.70 -13.30 -6.98
C LEU A 25 5.91 -12.60 -7.63
N GLY A 26 6.87 -12.18 -6.82
CA GLY A 26 8.12 -11.57 -7.31
C GLY A 26 8.94 -12.51 -8.19
N ARG A 27 8.89 -13.83 -7.97
CA ARG A 27 9.60 -14.82 -8.80
C ARG A 27 8.94 -15.05 -10.15
N ILE A 28 7.62 -14.87 -10.24
CA ILE A 28 6.85 -15.03 -11.50
C ILE A 28 6.62 -13.69 -12.22
N SER A 29 7.33 -12.63 -11.80
CA SER A 29 7.22 -11.28 -12.35
C SER A 29 5.79 -10.70 -12.30
N GLN A 30 4.96 -11.17 -11.37
CA GLN A 30 3.62 -10.64 -11.14
C GLN A 30 3.70 -9.41 -10.24
N SER A 31 3.09 -8.32 -10.69
CA SER A 31 3.03 -7.06 -9.96
C SER A 31 2.21 -7.20 -8.66
N PHE A 32 2.76 -6.69 -7.57
CA PHE A 32 2.09 -6.65 -6.27
C PHE A 32 2.37 -5.34 -5.52
N VAL A 33 1.51 -5.04 -4.55
CA VAL A 33 1.68 -3.93 -3.62
C VAL A 33 1.20 -4.33 -2.22
N VAL A 34 1.83 -3.76 -1.21
CA VAL A 34 1.41 -3.91 0.19
C VAL A 34 0.21 -2.98 0.46
N PRO A 35 -0.85 -3.44 1.16
CA PRO A 35 -2.04 -2.62 1.43
C PRO A 35 -1.74 -1.26 2.07
N ALA A 36 -0.79 -1.22 3.01
CA ALA A 36 -0.40 0.02 3.69
C ALA A 36 0.16 1.08 2.72
N LEU A 37 1.04 0.64 1.80
CA LEU A 37 1.63 1.51 0.78
C LEU A 37 0.58 2.01 -0.22
N LEU A 38 -0.43 1.18 -0.52
CA LEU A 38 -1.55 1.59 -1.36
C LEU A 38 -2.31 2.78 -0.74
N ILE A 39 -2.57 2.76 0.58
CA ILE A 39 -3.22 3.89 1.26
C ILE A 39 -2.36 5.16 1.16
N VAL A 40 -1.06 5.05 1.44
CA VAL A 40 -0.12 6.19 1.37
C VAL A 40 -0.17 6.84 0.00
N GLU A 41 -0.13 6.04 -1.07
CA GLU A 41 -0.15 6.57 -2.43
C GLU A 41 -1.51 7.19 -2.80
N MET A 42 -2.62 6.61 -2.34
CA MET A 42 -3.95 7.22 -2.51
C MET A 42 -4.04 8.57 -1.79
N ALA A 43 -3.47 8.69 -0.58
CA ALA A 43 -3.41 9.95 0.14
C ALA A 43 -2.53 10.98 -0.58
N ARG A 44 -1.35 10.58 -1.05
CA ARG A 44 -0.43 11.43 -1.82
C ARG A 44 -1.05 11.98 -3.10
N GLN A 45 -1.95 11.22 -3.73
CA GLN A 45 -2.67 11.64 -4.94
C GLN A 45 -3.93 12.45 -4.65
N GLY A 46 -4.26 12.69 -3.38
CA GLY A 46 -5.48 13.38 -2.98
C GLY A 46 -6.77 12.55 -3.16
N ALA A 47 -6.64 11.24 -3.43
CA ALA A 47 -7.78 10.33 -3.49
C ALA A 47 -8.34 9.99 -2.10
N LEU A 48 -7.50 10.10 -1.07
CA LEU A 48 -7.90 10.09 0.33
C LEU A 48 -7.38 11.37 0.99
N ASN A 49 -8.20 11.99 1.82
CA ASN A 49 -7.70 13.00 2.75
C ASN A 49 -6.99 12.31 3.94
N GLN A 50 -6.32 13.12 4.78
CA GLN A 50 -5.52 12.62 5.89
C GLN A 50 -6.32 11.77 6.88
N GLU A 51 -7.53 12.19 7.24
CA GLU A 51 -8.40 11.48 8.17
C GLU A 51 -8.82 10.12 7.60
N GLN A 52 -9.26 10.11 6.34
CA GLN A 52 -9.65 8.89 5.62
C GLN A 52 -8.48 7.90 5.49
N ALA A 53 -7.27 8.40 5.21
CA ALA A 53 -6.07 7.59 5.13
C ALA A 53 -5.73 6.97 6.49
N ARG A 54 -5.80 7.74 7.57
CA ARG A 54 -5.57 7.25 8.94
C ARG A 54 -6.60 6.20 9.35
N GLU A 55 -7.88 6.44 9.10
CA GLU A 55 -8.94 5.47 9.39
C GLU A 55 -8.80 4.18 8.57
N ALA A 56 -8.35 4.29 7.32
CA ALA A 56 -8.08 3.13 6.49
C ALA A 56 -6.88 2.32 7.04
N MET A 57 -5.82 2.99 7.48
CA MET A 57 -4.66 2.37 8.13
C MET A 57 -5.04 1.65 9.41
N ASP A 58 -5.84 2.27 10.27
CA ASP A 58 -6.27 1.67 11.54
C ASP A 58 -7.14 0.43 11.32
N ARG A 59 -7.99 0.43 10.28
CA ARG A 59 -8.76 -0.76 9.87
C ARG A 59 -7.87 -1.88 9.32
N LEU A 60 -6.77 -1.54 8.66
CA LEU A 60 -5.83 -2.52 8.11
C LEU A 60 -4.87 -3.10 9.15
N ARG A 61 -4.60 -2.36 10.23
CA ARG A 61 -3.67 -2.74 11.31
C ARG A 61 -3.72 -4.21 11.75
N PRO A 62 -4.88 -4.86 11.99
CA PRO A 62 -4.90 -6.26 12.42
C PRO A 62 -4.55 -7.27 11.31
N PHE A 63 -4.52 -6.85 10.05
CA PHE A 63 -4.32 -7.72 8.87
C PHE A 63 -2.95 -7.54 8.20
N ILE A 64 -2.18 -6.55 8.64
CA ILE A 64 -0.86 -6.25 8.09
C ILE A 64 0.20 -6.35 9.17
N ARG A 65 1.44 -6.53 8.75
CA ARG A 65 2.61 -6.56 9.61
C ARG A 65 2.81 -5.20 10.26
N THR A 66 3.18 -5.22 11.53
CA THR A 66 3.44 -4.02 12.33
C THR A 66 4.47 -3.09 11.67
N ASP A 67 5.51 -3.65 11.06
CA ASP A 67 6.55 -2.86 10.38
C ASP A 67 5.95 -2.04 9.22
N HIS A 68 5.16 -2.68 8.35
CA HIS A 68 4.51 -2.00 7.22
C HIS A 68 3.48 -0.96 7.69
N TYR A 69 2.77 -1.23 8.80
CA TYR A 69 1.88 -0.23 9.41
C TYR A 69 2.66 0.99 9.90
N ASN A 70 3.76 0.77 10.62
CA ASN A 70 4.56 1.86 11.20
C ASN A 70 5.24 2.70 10.11
N GLU A 71 5.81 2.05 9.09
CA GLU A 71 6.41 2.73 7.93
C GLU A 71 5.38 3.61 7.22
N ALA A 72 4.21 3.05 6.88
CA ALA A 72 3.15 3.81 6.20
C ALA A 72 2.57 4.93 7.08
N LYS A 73 2.54 4.74 8.41
CA LYS A 73 2.12 5.80 9.33
C LYS A 73 3.09 6.98 9.29
N LEU A 74 4.40 6.73 9.31
CA LEU A 74 5.42 7.79 9.17
C LEU A 74 5.28 8.50 7.82
N ASP A 75 5.10 7.73 6.74
CA ASP A 75 4.90 8.30 5.41
C ASP A 75 3.66 9.22 5.35
N LEU A 76 2.56 8.88 6.03
CA LEU A 76 1.37 9.72 6.11
C LEU A 76 1.58 10.98 6.95
N GLU A 77 2.41 10.92 7.99
CA GLU A 77 2.77 12.07 8.82
C GLU A 77 3.67 13.05 8.03
N ASP A 78 4.53 12.53 7.15
CA ASP A 78 5.43 13.33 6.30
C ASP A 78 4.74 13.99 5.09
N LEU A 79 3.49 13.64 4.77
CA LEU A 79 2.71 14.27 3.69
C LEU A 79 2.11 15.64 4.10
N ILE A 80 2.31 16.07 5.35
CA ILE A 80 1.74 17.29 5.95
C ILE A 80 2.69 18.48 5.79
#